data_AF-A0A6L3F3R0-F1
#
_entry.id   AF-A0A6L3F3R0-F1
#
_cell.length_a   1.000
_cell.length_b   1.000
_cell.length_c   1.000
_cell.angle_alpha   90.00
_cell.angle_beta   90.00
_cell.angle_gamma   90.00
#
_symmetry.space_group_name_H-M   'P 1'
#
loop_
_entity.id
_entity.type
_entity.pdbx_description
1 polymer ?
#
loop_
_entity_poly.entity_id
_entity_poly.type
_entity_poly.pdbx_seq_one_letter_code
_entity_poly.pdbx_strand_id
1 'polypeptide(L)'
;MTKTAPFSNKNMHFTLNLPDWAITELNELPSMLPTQEERMTAVINFANLNVKHNTGGPFAAGVFERDTGKLVVIGVNRVMPSNCSSAHAEVMAISLAQQLLGTYDLG
;
A
#
# COMPACT_ATOMS: atom_id res chain seq x y z
N MET A 1 -25.55 -16.26 34.93
CA MET A 1 -24.72 -15.20 34.31
C MET A 1 -24.69 -15.46 32.82
N THR A 2 -25.31 -14.59 32.02
CA THR A 2 -25.28 -14.68 30.56
C THR A 2 -23.87 -14.35 30.07
N LYS A 3 -23.18 -15.33 29.49
CA LYS A 3 -21.87 -15.13 28.86
C LYS A 3 -22.06 -14.18 27.68
N THR A 4 -21.52 -12.97 27.75
CA THR A 4 -21.40 -12.09 26.60
C THR A 4 -20.55 -12.80 25.54
N ALA A 5 -21.03 -12.84 24.30
CA ALA A 5 -20.32 -13.47 23.21
C ALA A 5 -18.98 -12.71 22.96
N PRO A 6 -17.84 -13.41 22.85
CA PRO A 6 -16.53 -12.77 22.76
C PRO A 6 -16.25 -12.11 21.40
N PHE A 7 -17.07 -12.39 20.38
CA PHE A 7 -16.87 -11.90 19.02
C PHE A 7 -18.03 -11.01 18.59
N SER A 8 -17.69 -9.94 17.87
CA SER A 8 -18.63 -8.95 17.35
C SER A 8 -18.07 -8.29 16.10
N ASN A 9 -18.91 -7.61 15.33
CA ASN A 9 -18.45 -6.80 14.20
C ASN A 9 -17.42 -5.73 14.61
N LYS A 10 -17.37 -5.34 15.90
CA LYS A 10 -16.39 -4.39 16.42
C LYS A 10 -14.98 -4.98 16.54
N ASN A 11 -14.82 -6.29 16.73
CA ASN A 11 -13.51 -6.92 16.93
C ASN A 11 -13.11 -7.92 15.85
N MET A 12 -14.00 -8.25 14.91
CA MET A 12 -13.73 -9.11 13.74
C MET A 12 -13.49 -8.29 12.46
N HIS A 13 -12.81 -7.15 12.58
CA HIS A 13 -12.37 -6.34 11.45
C HIS A 13 -11.00 -5.72 11.76
N PHE A 14 -10.27 -5.34 10.71
CA PHE A 14 -9.04 -4.57 10.81
C PHE A 14 -8.93 -3.63 9.61
N THR A 15 -8.10 -2.60 9.75
CA THR A 15 -7.84 -1.63 8.69
C THR A 15 -6.33 -1.49 8.53
N LEU A 16 -5.87 -1.47 7.29
CA LEU A 16 -4.51 -1.11 6.93
C LEU A 16 -4.54 0.17 6.10
N ASN A 17 -3.58 1.06 6.36
CA ASN A 17 -3.45 2.33 5.67
C ASN A 17 -1.98 2.67 5.41
N LEU A 18 -1.75 3.51 4.39
CA LEU A 18 -0.45 4.13 4.17
C LEU A 18 -0.23 5.25 5.20
N PRO A 19 1.03 5.55 5.55
CA PRO A 19 1.37 6.72 6.36
C PRO A 19 1.13 8.01 5.57
N ASP A 20 0.87 9.11 6.26
CA ASP A 20 0.53 10.41 5.64
C ASP A 20 1.59 10.89 4.65
N TRP A 21 2.88 10.69 4.96
CA TRP A 21 3.96 11.05 4.05
C TRP A 21 3.85 10.35 2.70
N ALA A 22 3.42 9.08 2.68
CA ALA A 22 3.31 8.31 1.44
C ALA A 22 2.15 8.83 0.58
N ILE A 23 1.07 9.31 1.21
CA ILE A 23 -0.04 9.96 0.51
C ILE A 23 0.44 11.29 -0.10
N THR A 24 1.21 12.08 0.63
CA THR A 24 1.81 13.31 0.11
C THR A 24 2.73 13.01 -1.07
N GLU A 25 3.67 12.09 -0.93
CA GLU A 25 4.61 11.72 -2.01
C GLU A 25 3.90 11.14 -3.25
N LEU A 26 2.80 10.40 -3.06
CA LEU A 26 2.01 9.90 -4.19
C LEU A 26 1.39 11.03 -5.01
N ASN A 27 0.97 12.12 -4.37
CA ASN A 27 0.38 13.28 -5.04
C ASN A 27 1.42 14.13 -5.78
N GLU A 28 2.70 14.01 -5.44
CA GLU A 28 3.81 14.72 -6.12
C GLU A 28 4.34 13.94 -7.34
N LEU A 29 4.04 12.65 -7.46
CA LEU A 29 4.46 11.84 -8.60
C LEU A 29 3.71 12.23 -9.88
N PRO A 30 4.36 12.14 -11.05
CA PRO A 30 3.65 12.27 -12.31
C PRO A 30 2.62 11.15 -12.45
N SER A 31 1.49 11.46 -13.10
CA SER A 31 0.42 10.47 -13.32
C SER A 31 0.84 9.30 -14.22
N MET A 32 1.94 9.44 -14.97
CA MET A 32 2.49 8.43 -15.86
C MET A 32 4.01 8.31 -15.65
N LEU A 33 4.48 7.07 -15.54
CA LEU A 33 5.89 6.67 -15.55
C LEU A 33 6.09 5.68 -16.70
N PRO A 34 6.36 6.16 -17.93
CA PRO A 34 6.33 5.33 -19.14
C PRO A 34 7.28 4.14 -19.10
N THR A 35 8.49 4.32 -18.58
CA THR A 35 9.54 3.29 -18.58
C THR A 35 9.52 2.42 -17.32
N GLN A 36 10.05 1.21 -17.40
CA GLN A 36 10.15 0.33 -16.24
C GLN A 36 11.13 0.90 -15.20
N GLU A 37 12.19 1.55 -15.67
CA GLU A 37 13.22 2.22 -14.86
C GLU A 37 12.63 3.37 -14.06
N GLU A 38 11.78 4.21 -14.65
CA GLU A 38 11.07 5.29 -13.95
C GLU A 38 10.13 4.72 -12.87
N ARG A 39 9.33 3.69 -13.21
CA ARG A 39 8.43 3.01 -12.26
C ARG A 39 9.22 2.46 -11.07
N MET A 40 10.31 1.75 -11.36
CA MET A 40 11.14 1.15 -10.32
C MET A 40 11.89 2.19 -9.48
N THR A 41 12.33 3.29 -10.10
CA THR A 41 12.96 4.41 -9.39
C THR A 41 12.00 5.03 -8.37
N ALA A 42 10.74 5.26 -8.75
CA ALA A 42 9.71 5.75 -7.83
C ALA A 42 9.46 4.76 -6.68
N VAL A 43 9.32 3.46 -6.98
CA VAL A 43 9.08 2.44 -5.95
C VAL A 43 10.28 2.31 -4.98
N ILE A 44 11.53 2.34 -5.47
CA ILE A 44 12.73 2.31 -4.62
C ILE A 44 12.77 3.55 -3.72
N ASN A 45 12.40 4.73 -4.23
CA ASN A 45 12.32 5.93 -3.41
C ASN A 45 11.34 5.75 -2.23
N PHE A 46 10.16 5.18 -2.47
CA PHE A 46 9.20 4.87 -1.40
C PHE A 46 9.74 3.88 -0.37
N ALA A 47 10.49 2.86 -0.78
CA ALA A 47 11.12 1.92 0.15
C ALA A 47 12.14 2.63 1.06
N ASN A 48 12.94 3.53 0.50
CA ASN A 48 13.90 4.35 1.26
C ASN A 48 13.19 5.30 2.24
N LEU A 49 12.14 5.98 1.78
CA LEU A 49 11.33 6.87 2.61
C LEU A 49 10.65 6.14 3.75
N ASN A 50 10.16 4.92 3.54
CA ASN A 50 9.54 4.13 4.60
C ASN A 50 10.48 3.86 5.78
N VAL A 51 11.76 3.64 5.51
CA VAL A 51 12.81 3.52 6.54
C VAL A 51 13.13 4.88 7.15
N LYS A 52 13.33 5.90 6.31
CA LYS A 52 13.69 7.26 6.76
C LYS A 52 12.66 7.85 7.72
N HIS A 53 11.38 7.62 7.45
CA HIS A 53 10.27 8.05 8.29
C HIS A 53 9.98 7.10 9.46
N ASN A 54 10.72 5.99 9.59
CA ASN A 54 10.50 4.96 10.61
C ASN A 54 9.05 4.41 10.61
N THR A 55 8.50 4.22 9.40
CA THR A 55 7.12 3.75 9.19
C THR A 55 7.03 2.33 8.66
N GLY A 56 8.13 1.58 8.61
CA GLY A 56 8.12 0.16 8.25
C GLY A 56 9.45 -0.33 7.71
N GLY A 57 9.45 -1.56 7.19
CA GLY A 57 10.65 -2.15 6.57
C GLY A 57 11.01 -1.51 5.21
N PRO A 58 12.21 -1.81 4.68
CA PRO A 58 12.76 -1.26 3.44
C PRO A 58 12.11 -1.85 2.17
N PHE A 59 10.79 -1.87 2.10
CA PHE A 59 10.04 -2.46 1.01
C PHE A 59 8.88 -1.57 0.58
N ALA A 60 8.74 -1.44 -0.74
CA ALA A 60 7.65 -0.77 -1.44
C ALA A 60 7.32 -1.57 -2.72
N ALA A 61 6.10 -1.40 -3.23
CA ALA A 61 5.64 -2.00 -4.48
C ALA A 61 4.66 -1.04 -5.17
N GLY A 62 4.63 -1.03 -6.49
CA GLY A 62 3.74 -0.16 -7.27
C GLY A 62 2.87 -0.93 -8.24
N VAL A 63 1.62 -0.47 -8.41
CA VAL A 63 0.71 -0.93 -9.45
C VAL A 63 0.62 0.14 -10.52
N PHE A 64 0.89 -0.26 -11.76
CA PHE A 64 0.91 0.60 -12.93
C PHE A 64 0.12 -0.06 -14.06
N GLU A 65 -0.55 0.72 -14.89
CA GLU A 65 -1.08 0.24 -16.16
C GLU A 65 0.07 -0.23 -17.05
N ARG A 66 0.00 -1.47 -17.54
CA ARG A 66 1.13 -2.14 -18.21
C ARG A 66 1.65 -1.33 -19.40
N ASP A 67 0.74 -0.97 -20.30
CA ASP A 67 1.06 -0.45 -21.63
C ASP A 67 1.35 1.07 -21.61
N THR A 68 0.70 1.83 -20.71
CA THR A 68 0.84 3.30 -20.63
C THR A 68 1.85 3.75 -19.57
N GLY A 69 2.04 2.94 -18.52
CA GLY A 69 2.79 3.35 -17.33
C GLY A 69 2.02 4.28 -16.40
N LYS A 70 0.69 4.43 -16.57
CA LYS A 70 -0.14 5.18 -15.64
C LYS A 70 -0.02 4.63 -14.23
N LEU A 71 0.33 5.48 -13.27
CA LEU A 71 0.40 5.12 -11.86
C LEU A 71 -1.02 4.89 -11.31
N VAL A 72 -1.23 3.75 -10.68
CA VAL A 72 -2.44 3.49 -9.87
C VAL A 72 -2.15 3.81 -8.41
N VAL A 73 -1.16 3.15 -7.81
CA VAL A 73 -0.72 3.39 -6.42
C VAL A 73 0.65 2.79 -6.17
N ILE A 74 1.39 3.33 -5.20
CA ILE A 74 2.55 2.70 -4.57
C ILE A 74 2.22 2.41 -3.11
N GLY A 75 2.38 1.15 -2.68
CA GLY A 75 2.27 0.70 -1.30
C GLY A 75 3.63 0.51 -0.64
N VAL A 76 3.68 0.65 0.68
CA VAL A 76 4.88 0.38 1.50
C VAL A 76 4.60 -0.67 2.56
N ASN A 77 5.64 -1.34 3.06
CA ASN A 77 5.50 -2.32 4.14
C ASN A 77 4.99 -1.66 5.43
N ARG A 78 3.96 -2.27 6.04
CA ARG A 78 3.31 -1.84 7.29
C ARG A 78 3.22 -2.96 8.34
N VAL A 79 4.02 -4.01 8.20
CA VAL A 79 3.94 -5.22 9.06
C VAL A 79 4.01 -4.87 10.54
N MET A 80 5.09 -4.22 10.95
CA MET A 80 5.33 -3.89 12.35
C MET A 80 4.39 -2.80 12.87
N PRO A 81 4.20 -1.66 12.17
CA PRO A 81 3.33 -0.59 12.69
C PRO A 81 1.85 -0.97 12.78
N SER A 82 1.38 -1.90 11.92
CA SER A 82 -0.01 -2.36 11.91
C SER A 82 -0.24 -3.68 12.64
N ASN A 83 0.78 -4.29 13.25
CA ASN A 83 0.70 -5.62 13.87
C ASN A 83 0.05 -6.67 12.96
N CYS A 84 0.36 -6.64 11.67
CA CYS A 84 -0.24 -7.52 10.67
C CYS A 84 0.87 -8.09 9.77
N SER A 85 1.21 -9.36 9.95
CA SER A 85 2.27 -10.02 9.17
C SER A 85 2.04 -9.99 7.67
N SER A 86 0.78 -9.88 7.22
CA SER A 86 0.43 -9.80 5.80
C SER A 86 0.52 -8.40 5.21
N ALA A 87 0.76 -7.35 6.02
CA ALA A 87 0.84 -5.96 5.54
C ALA A 87 2.18 -5.65 4.83
N HIS A 88 2.59 -6.56 3.94
CA HIS A 88 3.71 -6.41 3.02
C HIS A 88 3.41 -5.32 1.98
N ALA A 89 4.46 -4.78 1.35
CA ALA A 89 4.29 -3.68 0.40
C ALA A 89 3.43 -4.08 -0.81
N GLU A 90 3.63 -5.30 -1.31
CA GLU A 90 2.89 -5.89 -2.43
C GLU A 90 1.41 -6.05 -2.11
N VAL A 91 1.10 -6.57 -0.92
CA VAL A 91 -0.27 -6.74 -0.43
C VAL A 91 -0.94 -5.38 -0.26
N MET A 92 -0.22 -4.40 0.29
CA MET A 92 -0.72 -3.03 0.42
C MET A 92 -1.02 -2.42 -0.96
N ALA A 93 -0.09 -2.51 -1.92
CA ALA A 93 -0.25 -1.93 -3.25
C ALA A 93 -1.40 -2.55 -4.04
N ILE A 94 -1.49 -3.89 -4.08
CA ILE A 94 -2.56 -4.61 -4.78
C ILE A 94 -3.92 -4.32 -4.14
N SER A 95 -4.00 -4.40 -2.80
CA SER A 95 -5.28 -4.18 -2.10
C SER A 95 -5.77 -2.74 -2.28
N LEU A 96 -4.87 -1.75 -2.22
CA LEU A 96 -5.24 -0.35 -2.46
C LEU A 96 -5.67 -0.11 -3.91
N ALA A 97 -4.97 -0.69 -4.89
CA ALA A 97 -5.38 -0.60 -6.29
C ALA A 97 -6.78 -1.19 -6.53
N GLN A 98 -7.06 -2.36 -5.94
CA GLN A 98 -8.37 -3.00 -5.99
C GLN A 98 -9.46 -2.13 -5.37
N GLN A 99 -9.19 -1.51 -4.20
CA GLN A 99 -10.14 -0.60 -3.55
C GLN A 99 -10.39 0.67 -4.37
N LEU A 100 -9.35 1.27 -4.96
CA LEU A 100 -9.47 2.47 -5.80
C LEU A 100 -10.27 2.21 -7.09
N LEU A 101 -10.10 1.02 -7.67
CA LEU A 101 -10.76 0.64 -8.93
C LEU A 101 -12.10 -0.09 -8.72
N GLY A 102 -12.45 -0.42 -7.48
CA GLY A 102 -13.70 -1.12 -7.15
C GLY A 102 -13.77 -2.55 -7.72
N THR A 103 -12.63 -3.22 -7.89
CA THR A 103 -12.53 -4.57 -8.48
C THR A 103 -11.48 -5.41 -7.76
N TYR A 104 -11.70 -6.72 -7.64
CA TYR A 104 -10.69 -7.65 -7.12
C TYR A 104 -9.67 -8.07 -8.19
N ASP A 105 -10.04 -7.95 -9.47
CA ASP A 105 -9.22 -8.30 -10.62
C ASP A 105 -8.63 -7.02 -11.23
N LEU A 106 -7.31 -6.97 -11.38
CA LEU A 106 -6.57 -5.84 -11.92
C LEU A 106 -6.15 -6.04 -13.39
N GLY A 107 -6.60 -7.12 -14.03
CA GLY A 107 -6.37 -7.40 -15.45
C GLY A 107 -5.49 -8.62 -15.72
#